data_AF-A0A972Y2T5-F1
#
_entry.id   AF-A0A972Y2T5-F1
#
_cell.length_a   1.000
_cell.length_b   1.000
_cell.length_c   1.000
_cell.angle_alpha   90.00
_cell.angle_beta   90.00
_cell.angle_gamma   90.00
#
_symmetry.space_group_name_H-M   'P 1'
#
loop_
_entity.id
_entity.type
_entity.pdbx_description
1 polymer ?
#
loop_
_entity_poly.entity_id
_entity_poly.type
_entity_poly.pdbx_seq_one_letter_code
_entity_poly.pdbx_strand_id
1 'polypeptide(L)'
;MQHVSKIFVIISTLFITSCATFYKQTKTGVNQNLNKTNSELSHTFYLIGDAGNADLGGSTPALSSLQKRLESANENSTVIFLGDNIYPHGLPKKDESTYELAKHRLQTQIDAVKDFKGNTIFIPGNHDWHSNGIKGLKRQEKYVEDQLGKKTFLPED
;
A
#
# COMPACT_ATOMS: atom_id res chain seq x y z
N MET A 1 -8.99 -52.94 -1.36
CA MET A 1 -9.65 -51.85 -0.60
C MET A 1 -8.88 -51.41 0.65
N GLN A 2 -8.44 -52.32 1.53
CA GLN A 2 -7.78 -51.93 2.79
C GLN A 2 -6.47 -51.13 2.63
N HIS A 3 -5.63 -51.46 1.65
CA HIS A 3 -4.37 -50.72 1.40
C HIS A 3 -4.61 -49.29 0.87
N VAL A 4 -5.66 -49.10 0.05
CA VAL A 4 -6.05 -47.79 -0.48
C VAL A 4 -6.56 -46.88 0.63
N SER A 5 -7.32 -47.42 1.59
CA SER A 5 -7.78 -46.68 2.78
C SER A 5 -6.62 -46.25 3.68
N LYS A 6 -5.61 -47.10 3.89
CA LYS A 6 -4.41 -46.75 4.68
C LYS A 6 -3.57 -45.65 4.01
N ILE A 7 -3.39 -45.72 2.69
CA ILE A 7 -2.70 -44.67 1.92
C ILE A 7 -3.46 -43.34 2.02
N PHE A 8 -4.78 -43.37 1.90
CA PHE A 8 -5.62 -42.18 2.03
C PHE A 8 -5.55 -41.55 3.42
N VAL A 9 -5.51 -42.37 4.49
CA VAL A 9 -5.30 -41.90 5.86
C VAL A 9 -3.92 -41.26 6.00
N ILE A 10 -2.83 -41.90 5.53
CA ILE A 10 -1.47 -41.35 5.61
C ILE A 10 -1.36 -40.00 4.88
N ILE A 11 -1.92 -39.90 3.67
CA ILE A 11 -1.93 -38.66 2.89
C ILE A 11 -2.74 -37.57 3.62
N SER A 12 -3.90 -37.91 4.19
CA SER A 12 -4.71 -36.97 4.97
C SER A 12 -3.97 -36.46 6.21
N THR A 13 -3.20 -37.32 6.89
CA THR A 13 -2.39 -36.93 8.06
C THR A 13 -1.24 -36.00 7.68
N LEU A 14 -0.67 -36.12 6.47
CA LEU A 14 0.40 -35.23 5.97
C LEU A 14 -0.10 -33.80 5.65
N PHE A 15 -1.39 -33.63 5.33
CA PHE A 15 -1.96 -32.30 5.05
C PHE A 15 -2.35 -31.52 6.33
N ILE A 16 -2.56 -32.19 7.46
CA ILE A 16 -2.93 -31.55 8.74
C ILE A 16 -1.73 -31.15 9.61
N THR A 17 -0.49 -31.47 9.22
CA THR A 17 0.74 -31.10 9.96
C THR A 17 1.41 -29.81 9.45
N SER A 18 0.77 -29.08 8.54
CA SER A 18 1.22 -27.78 8.05
C SER A 18 1.06 -26.69 9.14
N CYS A 19 2.02 -26.59 10.06
CA CYS A 19 2.12 -25.46 10.98
C CYS A 19 2.70 -24.24 10.25
N ALA A 20 1.84 -23.37 9.72
CA ALA A 20 2.25 -22.03 9.32
C ALA A 20 2.48 -21.17 10.58
N THR A 21 3.72 -20.70 10.78
CA THR A 21 4.04 -19.78 11.88
C THR A 21 3.71 -18.36 11.43
N PHE A 22 2.62 -17.81 11.96
CA PHE A 22 2.23 -16.39 11.78
C PHE A 22 2.93 -15.44 12.75
N TYR A 23 3.91 -15.94 13.51
CA TYR A 23 4.64 -15.12 14.47
C TYR A 23 5.63 -14.19 13.75
N LYS A 24 5.65 -12.93 14.19
CA LYS A 24 6.63 -11.93 13.75
C LYS A 24 8.04 -12.48 13.96
N GLN A 25 8.76 -12.69 12.87
CA GLN A 25 10.15 -13.15 12.91
C GLN A 25 11.06 -11.94 13.12
N THR A 26 11.52 -11.74 14.35
CA THR A 26 12.52 -10.71 14.66
C THR A 26 13.78 -11.35 15.19
N LYS A 27 14.94 -10.94 14.69
CA LYS A 27 16.21 -11.31 15.30
C LYS A 27 16.35 -10.57 16.63
N THR A 28 16.23 -11.30 17.73
CA THR A 28 16.51 -10.78 19.08
C THR A 28 18.02 -10.51 19.21
N GLY A 29 18.40 -9.49 20.00
CA GLY A 29 19.81 -9.14 20.22
C GLY A 29 20.49 -8.36 19.09
N VAL A 30 19.77 -7.93 18.05
CA VAL A 30 20.27 -6.86 17.17
C VAL A 30 20.30 -5.57 17.99
N ASN A 31 21.49 -5.02 18.21
CA ASN A 31 21.63 -3.72 18.85
C ASN A 31 21.10 -2.65 17.89
N GLN A 32 19.83 -2.25 18.08
CA GLN A 32 19.23 -1.13 17.36
C GLN A 32 19.53 0.22 18.02
N ASN A 33 20.49 0.29 18.96
CA ASN A 33 21.00 1.58 19.42
C ASN A 33 21.80 2.19 18.26
N LEU A 34 21.08 2.89 17.41
CA LEU A 34 21.64 3.99 16.66
C LEU A 34 22.13 4.98 17.71
N ASN A 35 23.41 5.36 17.66
CA ASN A 35 23.94 6.41 18.51
C ASN A 35 23.04 7.63 18.31
N LYS A 36 22.28 7.96 19.36
CA LYS A 36 21.39 9.11 19.33
C LYS A 36 22.30 10.33 19.28
N THR A 37 22.45 10.88 18.09
CA THR A 37 23.20 12.11 17.91
C THR A 37 22.40 13.25 18.54
N ASN A 38 23.07 14.30 19.01
CA ASN A 38 22.40 15.54 19.45
C ASN A 38 21.90 16.37 18.27
N SER A 39 21.92 15.80 17.05
CA SER A 39 21.50 16.49 15.83
C SER A 39 19.99 16.70 15.82
N GLU A 40 19.58 17.87 15.34
CA GLU A 40 18.18 18.18 15.12
C GLU A 40 17.61 17.34 13.97
N LEU A 41 16.36 16.89 14.11
CA LEU A 41 15.68 16.13 13.08
C LEU A 41 15.36 17.05 11.90
N SER A 42 16.10 16.89 10.80
CA SER A 42 15.92 17.71 9.61
C SER A 42 14.66 17.36 8.81
N HIS A 43 14.35 16.07 8.64
CA HIS A 43 13.24 15.62 7.80
C HIS A 43 12.79 14.21 8.14
N THR A 44 11.49 13.90 7.99
CA THR A 44 10.96 12.54 8.16
C THR A 44 10.36 11.99 6.88
N PHE A 45 10.73 10.77 6.50
CA PHE A 45 10.10 10.06 5.38
C PHE A 45 9.17 8.96 5.90
N TYR A 46 7.96 8.93 5.35
CA TYR A 46 6.98 7.87 5.52
C TYR A 46 6.85 7.13 4.19
N LEU A 47 7.05 5.83 4.21
CA LEU A 47 7.04 5.00 3.02
C LEU A 47 5.91 3.97 3.15
N ILE A 48 5.06 3.89 2.13
CA ILE A 48 3.98 2.90 2.05
C ILE A 48 3.89 2.38 0.62
N GLY A 49 3.67 1.09 0.43
CA GLY A 49 3.46 0.47 -0.88
C GLY A 49 2.33 -0.53 -0.80
N ASP A 50 1.89 -1.05 -1.96
CA ASP A 50 0.89 -2.12 -2.05
C ASP A 50 -0.42 -1.75 -1.32
N ALA A 51 -0.76 -0.45 -1.31
CA ALA A 51 -1.87 0.10 -0.54
C ALA A 51 -3.22 0.03 -1.28
N GLY A 52 -3.24 -0.51 -2.50
CA GLY A 52 -4.39 -0.47 -3.40
C GLY A 52 -5.48 -1.52 -3.19
N ASN A 53 -5.60 -2.14 -2.01
CA ASN A 53 -6.55 -3.24 -1.77
C ASN A 53 -7.62 -2.92 -0.71
N ALA A 54 -8.00 -1.66 -0.55
CA ALA A 54 -9.15 -1.30 0.28
C ALA A 54 -10.47 -1.83 -0.32
N ASP A 55 -11.36 -2.32 0.55
CA ASP A 55 -12.74 -2.68 0.19
C ASP A 55 -13.61 -1.43 0.08
N LEU A 56 -14.68 -1.49 -0.72
CA LEU A 56 -15.63 -0.39 -0.88
C LEU A 56 -16.19 0.06 0.48
N GLY A 57 -16.18 1.38 0.70
CA GLY A 57 -16.65 1.99 1.95
C GLY A 57 -15.69 1.84 3.14
N GLY A 58 -14.52 1.21 2.94
CA GLY A 58 -13.53 0.97 3.98
C GLY A 58 -12.14 1.53 3.69
N SER A 59 -11.29 1.49 4.72
CA SER A 59 -9.85 1.71 4.64
C SER A 59 -9.09 0.48 5.11
N THR A 60 -7.77 0.48 4.95
CA THR A 60 -6.92 -0.59 5.47
C THR A 60 -6.34 -0.22 6.85
N PRO A 61 -5.97 -1.20 7.68
CA PRO A 61 -5.28 -0.92 8.95
C PRO A 61 -3.96 -0.15 8.75
N ALA A 62 -3.23 -0.42 7.66
CA ALA A 62 -2.00 0.28 7.33
C ALA A 62 -2.24 1.76 7.00
N LEU A 63 -3.22 2.07 6.15
CA LEU A 63 -3.58 3.46 5.81
C LEU A 63 -4.13 4.21 7.03
N SER A 64 -4.94 3.55 7.86
CA SER A 64 -5.45 4.14 9.10
C SER A 64 -4.32 4.45 10.10
N SER A 65 -3.30 3.57 10.18
CA SER A 65 -2.12 3.79 11.01
C SER A 65 -1.25 4.94 10.47
N LEU A 66 -1.07 4.99 9.15
CA LEU A 66 -0.36 6.08 8.48
C LEU A 66 -1.04 7.41 8.77
N GLN A 67 -2.35 7.53 8.52
CA GLN A 67 -3.12 8.75 8.76
C GLN A 67 -2.92 9.28 10.19
N LYS A 68 -3.11 8.42 11.20
CA LYS A 68 -2.89 8.78 12.62
C LYS A 68 -1.47 9.26 12.90
N ARG A 69 -0.47 8.67 12.24
CA ARG A 69 0.91 9.10 12.39
C ARG A 69 1.14 10.49 11.78
N LEU A 70 0.50 10.77 10.66
CA LEU A 70 0.62 12.03 9.93
C LEU A 70 -0.09 13.21 10.63
N GLU A 71 -1.12 12.95 11.44
CA GLU A 71 -1.76 13.99 12.28
C GLU A 71 -0.75 14.72 13.19
N SER A 72 0.31 14.02 13.61
CA SER A 72 1.38 14.57 14.46
C SER A 72 2.64 15.00 13.69
N ALA A 73 2.67 14.77 12.38
CA ALA A 73 3.84 15.06 11.55
C ALA A 73 3.91 16.55 11.20
N ASN A 74 5.14 17.09 11.13
CA ASN A 74 5.39 18.47 10.74
C ASN A 74 5.53 18.61 9.21
N GLU A 75 5.65 19.84 8.73
CA GLU A 75 5.87 20.16 7.31
C GLU A 75 7.20 19.65 6.74
N ASN A 76 8.22 19.47 7.58
CA ASN A 76 9.50 18.85 7.23
C ASN A 76 9.37 17.32 7.21
N SER A 77 8.37 16.85 6.47
CA SER A 77 8.07 15.44 6.31
C SER A 77 7.60 15.14 4.89
N THR A 78 7.77 13.89 4.45
CA THR A 78 7.30 13.44 3.14
C THR A 78 6.72 12.05 3.21
N VAL A 79 5.54 11.86 2.63
CA VAL A 79 4.92 10.55 2.41
C VAL A 79 5.16 10.16 0.97
N ILE A 80 5.67 8.95 0.75
CA ILE A 80 5.88 8.37 -0.57
C ILE A 80 5.08 7.08 -0.66
N PHE A 81 4.10 7.07 -1.56
CA PHE A 81 3.42 5.86 -2.02
C PHE A 81 4.28 5.21 -3.11
N LEU A 82 4.74 3.99 -2.84
CA LEU A 82 5.78 3.29 -3.59
C LEU A 82 5.24 2.41 -4.73
N GLY A 83 3.96 2.56 -5.09
CA GLY A 83 3.34 1.78 -6.16
C GLY A 83 2.29 0.78 -5.69
N ASP A 84 1.67 0.16 -6.68
CA ASP A 84 0.51 -0.72 -6.55
C ASP A 84 -0.61 -0.04 -5.75
N ASN A 85 -0.90 1.18 -6.18
CA ASN A 85 -1.90 2.03 -5.56
C ASN A 85 -3.32 1.54 -5.87
N ILE A 86 -3.51 0.70 -6.89
CA ILE A 86 -4.83 0.17 -7.26
C ILE A 86 -4.71 -1.29 -7.75
N TYR A 87 -5.29 -2.22 -6.98
CA TYR A 87 -5.47 -3.61 -7.43
C TYR A 87 -6.84 -3.81 -8.12
N PRO A 88 -7.03 -4.92 -8.87
CA PRO A 88 -5.96 -5.67 -9.52
C PRO A 88 -5.41 -4.94 -10.76
N HIS A 89 -6.14 -3.94 -11.25
CA HIS A 89 -5.77 -3.13 -12.40
C HIS A 89 -5.95 -1.66 -12.03
N GLY A 90 -5.01 -0.82 -12.46
CA GLY A 90 -5.01 0.64 -12.29
C GLY A 90 -6.32 1.34 -12.69
N LEU A 91 -6.36 2.67 -12.57
CA LEU A 91 -7.61 3.42 -12.72
C LEU A 91 -8.24 3.28 -14.13
N PRO A 92 -9.36 2.56 -14.29
CA PRO A 92 -10.00 2.32 -15.60
C PRO A 92 -10.74 3.57 -16.09
N LYS A 93 -11.42 3.48 -17.23
CA LYS A 93 -12.32 4.56 -17.66
C LYS A 93 -13.56 4.61 -16.76
N LYS A 94 -14.20 5.78 -16.69
CA LYS A 94 -15.37 6.03 -15.82
C LYS A 94 -16.59 5.14 -16.14
N ASP A 95 -16.71 4.66 -17.37
CA ASP A 95 -17.80 3.81 -17.86
C ASP A 95 -17.56 2.32 -17.62
N GLU A 96 -16.38 1.93 -17.13
CA GLU A 96 -16.06 0.54 -16.81
C GLU A 96 -16.59 0.16 -15.41
N SER A 97 -17.11 -1.07 -15.28
CA SER A 97 -17.75 -1.55 -14.05
C SER A 97 -16.82 -1.59 -12.82
N THR A 98 -15.50 -1.65 -13.03
CA THR A 98 -14.48 -1.68 -11.98
C THR A 98 -14.06 -0.28 -11.51
N TYR A 99 -14.53 0.79 -12.17
CA TYR A 99 -14.09 2.16 -11.89
C TYR A 99 -14.35 2.60 -10.46
N GLU A 100 -15.53 2.35 -9.91
CA GLU A 100 -15.88 2.81 -8.56
C GLU A 100 -14.98 2.18 -7.49
N LEU A 101 -14.67 0.89 -7.62
CA LEU A 101 -13.75 0.22 -6.69
C LEU A 101 -12.30 0.75 -6.84
N ALA A 102 -11.82 0.91 -8.08
CA ALA A 102 -10.48 1.42 -8.36
C ALA A 102 -10.31 2.86 -7.84
N LYS A 103 -11.30 3.71 -8.10
CA LYS A 103 -11.37 5.08 -7.60
C LYS A 103 -11.40 5.11 -6.07
N HIS A 104 -12.25 4.29 -5.44
CA HIS A 104 -12.31 4.20 -3.98
C HIS A 104 -10.95 3.85 -3.37
N ARG A 105 -10.26 2.84 -3.92
CA ARG A 105 -8.92 2.42 -3.47
C ARG A 105 -7.90 3.54 -3.52
N LEU A 106 -7.88 4.31 -4.61
CA LEU A 106 -7.01 5.48 -4.74
C LEU A 106 -7.44 6.61 -3.80
N GLN A 107 -8.74 6.87 -3.69
CA GLN A 107 -9.29 7.92 -2.84
C GLN A 107 -8.98 7.67 -1.36
N THR A 108 -9.07 6.43 -0.88
CA THR A 108 -8.72 6.08 0.50
C THR A 108 -7.26 6.42 0.83
N GLN A 109 -6.35 6.31 -0.13
CA GLN A 109 -4.94 6.71 0.06
C GLN A 109 -4.78 8.22 0.10
N ILE A 110 -5.47 8.93 -0.78
CA ILE A 110 -5.54 10.40 -0.79
C ILE A 110 -6.13 10.91 0.55
N ASP A 111 -7.19 10.30 1.04
CA ASP A 111 -7.85 10.68 2.28
C ASP A 111 -6.94 10.50 3.50
N ALA A 112 -6.03 9.52 3.47
CA ALA A 112 -5.05 9.29 4.53
C ALA A 112 -4.01 10.42 4.66
N VAL A 113 -3.85 11.25 3.63
CA VAL A 113 -2.85 12.33 3.55
C VAL A 113 -3.47 13.71 3.32
N LYS A 114 -4.79 13.83 3.18
CA LYS A 114 -5.46 15.09 2.81
C LYS A 114 -5.17 16.28 3.75
N ASP A 115 -5.00 16.00 5.04
CA ASP A 115 -4.73 17.00 6.09
C ASP A 115 -3.24 17.04 6.50
N PHE A 116 -2.40 16.25 5.83
CA PHE A 116 -0.96 16.19 6.11
C PHE A 116 -0.28 17.46 5.60
N LYS A 117 0.55 18.07 6.44
CA LYS A 117 1.21 19.35 6.17
C LYS A 117 2.49 19.24 5.35
N GLY A 118 3.06 18.04 5.26
CA GLY A 118 4.28 17.79 4.50
C GLY A 118 3.99 17.47 3.05
N ASN A 119 5.00 16.94 2.36
CA ASN A 119 4.90 16.63 0.94
C ASN A 119 4.33 15.22 0.71
N THR A 120 3.46 15.06 -0.28
CA THR A 120 2.97 13.75 -0.70
C THR A 120 3.42 13.45 -2.13
N ILE A 121 3.93 12.23 -2.34
CA ILE A 121 4.36 11.73 -3.63
C ILE A 121 3.74 10.36 -3.85
N PHE A 122 3.12 10.15 -5.01
CA PHE A 122 2.68 8.87 -5.52
C PHE A 122 3.60 8.43 -6.65
N ILE A 123 4.00 7.16 -6.63
CA ILE A 123 4.73 6.49 -7.71
C ILE A 123 3.87 5.31 -8.16
N PRO A 124 3.73 5.03 -9.46
CA PRO A 124 3.01 3.85 -9.93
C PRO A 124 3.82 2.55 -9.76
N GLY A 125 3.14 1.48 -9.38
CA GLY A 125 3.65 0.11 -9.44
C GLY A 125 3.09 -0.64 -10.65
N ASN A 126 3.44 -1.91 -10.82
CA ASN A 126 3.03 -2.69 -12.00
C ASN A 126 1.51 -2.84 -12.13
N HIS A 127 0.75 -2.93 -11.03
CA HIS A 127 -0.70 -3.03 -11.12
C HIS A 127 -1.36 -1.75 -11.65
N ASP A 128 -0.78 -0.59 -11.36
CA ASP A 128 -1.24 0.70 -11.87
C ASP A 128 -1.13 0.77 -13.42
N TRP A 129 -0.13 0.10 -14.01
CA TRP A 129 0.05 0.00 -15.47
C TRP A 129 -1.01 -0.86 -16.18
N HIS A 130 -1.69 -1.75 -15.48
CA HIS A 130 -2.60 -2.72 -16.08
C HIS A 130 -3.94 -2.11 -16.56
N SER A 131 -4.07 -0.79 -16.60
CA SER A 131 -5.27 -0.06 -17.03
C SER A 131 -5.07 0.71 -18.33
N ASN A 132 -4.69 -0.02 -19.39
CA ASN A 132 -4.30 0.54 -20.70
C ASN A 132 -2.99 1.37 -20.65
N GLY A 133 -2.02 0.95 -19.82
CA GLY A 133 -0.68 1.53 -19.76
C GLY A 133 -0.68 3.02 -19.44
N ILE A 134 0.05 3.81 -20.23
CA ILE A 134 0.19 5.26 -20.09
C ILE A 134 -1.17 5.97 -20.00
N LYS A 135 -2.19 5.51 -20.75
CA LYS A 135 -3.51 6.15 -20.69
C LYS A 135 -4.15 6.00 -19.30
N GLY A 136 -3.94 4.86 -18.63
CA GLY A 136 -4.38 4.62 -17.26
C GLY A 136 -3.61 5.43 -16.26
N LEU A 137 -2.27 5.45 -16.40
CA LEU A 137 -1.42 6.26 -15.54
C LEU A 137 -1.76 7.74 -15.60
N LYS A 138 -1.97 8.31 -16.80
CA LYS A 138 -2.39 9.72 -16.92
C LYS A 138 -3.75 10.01 -16.29
N ARG A 139 -4.67 9.02 -16.25
CA ARG A 139 -5.93 9.16 -15.51
C ARG A 139 -5.69 9.17 -14.00
N GLN A 140 -4.82 8.29 -13.51
CA GLN A 140 -4.48 8.16 -12.10
C GLN A 140 -3.68 9.37 -11.60
N GLU A 141 -2.66 9.79 -12.34
CA GLU A 141 -1.91 11.04 -12.15
C GLU A 141 -2.88 12.22 -12.05
N LYS A 142 -3.72 12.43 -13.07
CA LYS A 142 -4.71 13.49 -13.05
C LYS A 142 -5.62 13.43 -11.82
N TYR A 143 -6.05 12.24 -11.44
CA TYR A 143 -6.89 12.06 -10.26
C TYR A 143 -6.13 12.36 -8.96
N VAL A 144 -4.85 12.01 -8.82
CA VAL A 144 -4.08 12.36 -7.62
C VAL A 144 -3.85 13.86 -7.56
N GLU A 145 -3.42 14.46 -8.67
CA GLU A 145 -3.07 15.87 -8.74
C GLU A 145 -4.27 16.81 -8.58
N ASP A 146 -5.44 16.43 -9.10
CA ASP A 146 -6.66 17.23 -9.00
C ASP A 146 -7.07 17.47 -7.53
N GLN A 147 -6.70 16.57 -6.60
CA GLN A 147 -7.03 16.71 -5.18
C GLN A 147 -5.85 17.01 -4.26
N LEU A 148 -4.61 16.65 -4.61
CA LEU A 148 -3.43 16.93 -3.78
C LEU A 148 -2.53 18.04 -4.34
N GLY A 149 -2.77 18.51 -5.56
CA GLY A 149 -1.97 19.52 -6.24
C GLY A 149 -0.97 18.96 -7.24
N LYS A 150 -0.31 19.83 -7.98
CA LYS A 150 0.68 19.44 -9.01
C LYS A 150 1.92 18.81 -8.39
N LYS A 151 2.59 17.92 -9.14
CA LYS A 151 3.84 17.24 -8.71
C LYS A 151 3.67 16.25 -7.57
N THR A 152 2.45 15.83 -7.29
CA THR A 152 2.16 14.78 -6.29
C THR A 152 2.16 13.38 -6.88
N PHE A 153 2.30 13.24 -8.20
CA PHE A 153 2.42 11.96 -8.88
C PHE A 153 3.67 11.98 -9.75
N LEU A 154 4.56 10.99 -9.59
CA LEU A 154 5.85 10.92 -10.26
C LEU A 154 6.04 9.55 -10.94
N PRO A 155 6.82 9.45 -12.03
CA PRO A 155 7.50 10.55 -12.71
C PRO A 155 6.53 11.47 -13.47
N GLU A 156 6.99 12.70 -13.71
CA GLU A 156 6.31 13.69 -14.56
C GLU A 156 6.83 13.60 -16.00
N ASP A 157 6.04 14.12 -16.94
CA ASP A 157 6.39 14.25 -18.37
C ASP A 157 7.45 15.36 -18.62
#